data_AF-C7D6A2-F1
#
_entry.id   AF-C7D6A2-F1
#
_cell.length_a   1.000
_cell.length_b   1.000
_cell.length_c   1.000
_cell.angle_alpha   90.00
_cell.angle_beta   90.00
_cell.angle_gamma   90.00
#
_symmetry.space_group_name_H-M   'P 1'
#
loop_
_entity.id
_entity.type
_entity.pdbx_description
1 polymer ?
#
loop_
_entity_poly.entity_id
_entity_poly.type
_entity_poly.pdbx_seq_one_letter_code
_entity_poly.pdbx_strand_id
1 'polypeptide(L)'
;MTNTTRPRILMTIMMALTFSRTSVATYFPHLEMYGGVDANAWFAPWVSDTILGLLVPVMIYLLWRQTGAKVWATLIAYNALGAFDYSHGLATQWHYPQATEGAVSAVIYLAIGLGMVLNIAVALMMFRGDVMRHFLK
;
A
#
# COMPACT_ATOMS: atom_id res chain seq x y z
N MET A 1 -0.82 -9.78 -30.69
CA MET A 1 -0.79 -10.12 -29.25
C MET A 1 -0.41 -8.87 -28.47
N THR A 2 -1.28 -8.34 -27.60
CA THR A 2 -0.92 -7.19 -26.76
C THR A 2 -0.01 -7.63 -25.62
N ASN A 3 1.18 -7.04 -25.52
CA ASN A 3 2.20 -7.40 -24.53
C ASN A 3 1.81 -6.90 -23.12
N THR A 4 1.05 -7.71 -22.39
CA THR A 4 0.61 -7.43 -21.01
C THR A 4 1.70 -7.63 -19.96
N THR A 5 2.87 -8.15 -20.35
CA THR A 5 3.96 -8.46 -19.45
C THR A 5 4.58 -7.20 -18.84
N ARG A 6 4.81 -6.17 -19.65
CA ARG A 6 5.39 -4.89 -19.18
C ARG A 6 4.55 -4.21 -18.07
N PRO A 7 3.24 -3.95 -18.24
CA PRO A 7 2.45 -3.33 -17.19
C PRO A 7 2.37 -4.19 -15.92
N ARG A 8 2.32 -5.51 -16.06
CA ARG A 8 2.34 -6.43 -14.89
C ARG A 8 3.67 -6.42 -14.13
N ILE A 9 4.81 -6.32 -14.82
CA ILE A 9 6.11 -6.14 -14.16
C ILE A 9 6.13 -4.85 -13.36
N LEU A 10 5.68 -3.73 -13.96
CA LEU A 10 5.62 -2.45 -13.26
C LEU A 10 4.72 -2.51 -12.03
N MET A 11 3.51 -3.07 -12.16
CA MET A 11 2.61 -3.27 -11.01
C MET A 11 3.25 -4.15 -9.93
N THR A 12 3.99 -5.19 -10.32
CA THR A 12 4.71 -6.06 -9.36
C THR A 12 5.76 -5.29 -8.58
N ILE A 13 6.56 -4.45 -9.25
CA ILE A 13 7.57 -3.61 -8.60
C ILE A 13 6.90 -2.66 -7.61
N MET A 14 5.83 -1.96 -8.04
CA MET A 14 5.11 -1.03 -7.18
C MET A 14 4.50 -1.73 -5.96
N MET A 15 3.84 -2.87 -6.16
CA MET A 15 3.29 -3.67 -5.06
C MET A 15 4.39 -4.19 -4.14
N ALA A 16 5.51 -4.67 -4.68
CA ALA A 16 6.65 -5.13 -3.88
C ALA A 16 7.26 -4.01 -3.04
N LEU A 17 7.33 -2.77 -3.55
CA LEU A 17 7.75 -1.62 -2.76
C LEU A 17 6.81 -1.36 -1.57
N THR A 18 5.49 -1.58 -1.75
CA THR A 18 4.52 -1.45 -0.64
C THR A 18 4.65 -2.54 0.41
N PHE A 19 5.35 -3.65 0.15
CA PHE A 19 5.62 -4.69 1.16
C PHE A 19 6.41 -4.13 2.36
N SER A 20 7.22 -3.09 2.12
CA SER A 20 8.00 -2.41 3.16
C SER A 20 7.15 -1.92 4.33
N ARG A 21 5.86 -1.62 4.09
CA ARG A 21 4.92 -1.22 5.14
C ARG A 21 4.73 -2.27 6.25
N THR A 22 5.06 -3.54 6.00
CA THR A 22 5.05 -4.59 7.02
C THR A 22 6.04 -4.30 8.16
N SER A 23 7.09 -3.51 7.90
CA SER A 23 8.08 -3.17 8.92
C SER A 23 7.49 -2.41 10.10
N VAL A 24 6.35 -1.73 9.93
CA VAL A 24 5.76 -0.95 11.03
C VAL A 24 5.33 -1.81 12.22
N ALA A 25 5.14 -3.11 12.02
CA ALA A 25 4.91 -4.07 13.12
C ALA A 25 6.02 -4.04 14.17
N THR A 26 7.25 -3.64 13.82
CA THR A 26 8.35 -3.50 14.78
C THR A 26 8.17 -2.31 15.72
N TYR A 27 7.29 -1.35 15.39
CA TYR A 27 7.01 -0.19 16.23
C TYR A 27 5.91 -0.43 17.27
N PHE A 28 5.15 -1.54 17.18
CA PHE A 28 4.11 -1.87 18.16
C PHE A 28 4.54 -1.81 19.64
N PRO A 29 5.72 -2.32 20.03
CA PRO A 29 6.15 -2.26 21.42
C PRO A 29 6.42 -0.83 21.94
N HIS A 30 6.51 0.15 21.04
CA HIS A 30 6.81 1.55 21.34
C HIS A 30 5.56 2.43 21.44
N LEU A 31 4.35 1.88 21.28
CA LEU A 31 3.11 2.65 21.36
C LEU A 31 2.89 3.28 22.74
N GLU A 32 2.67 4.59 22.77
CA GLU A 32 2.43 5.38 23.98
C GLU A 32 0.96 5.79 24.11
N MET A 33 0.33 5.45 25.24
CA MET A 33 -1.11 5.61 25.48
C MET A 33 -1.57 7.07 25.60
N TYR A 34 -0.67 8.00 25.89
CA TYR A 34 -0.99 9.41 26.19
C TYR A 34 -0.25 10.42 25.28
N GLY A 35 0.08 10.00 24.05
CA GLY A 35 0.92 10.78 23.14
C GLY A 35 2.41 10.52 23.39
N GLY A 36 3.25 11.00 22.47
CA GLY A 36 4.68 10.67 22.43
C GLY A 36 5.18 10.61 20.99
N VAL A 37 6.41 10.13 20.80
CA VAL A 37 6.99 9.92 19.45
C VAL A 37 6.15 8.88 18.68
N ASP A 38 5.59 7.90 19.37
CA ASP A 38 4.78 6.81 18.82
C ASP A 38 3.39 6.79 19.49
N ALA A 39 2.61 7.85 19.28
CA ALA A 39 1.28 8.00 19.89
C ALA A 39 0.31 6.85 19.53
N ASN A 40 -0.57 6.45 20.45
CA ASN A 40 -1.60 5.42 20.23
C ASN A 40 -2.48 5.61 18.99
N ALA A 41 -2.61 6.83 18.47
CA ALA A 41 -3.29 7.13 17.21
C ALA A 41 -2.72 6.33 16.01
N TRP A 42 -1.45 5.92 16.09
CA TRP A 42 -0.77 5.10 15.10
C TRP A 42 -1.14 3.62 15.11
N PHE A 43 -1.78 3.14 16.18
CA PHE A 43 -2.13 1.73 16.29
C PHE A 43 -2.97 1.25 15.10
N ALA A 44 -4.03 1.98 14.75
CA ALA A 44 -4.90 1.58 13.65
C ALA A 44 -4.17 1.59 12.29
N PRO A 45 -3.51 2.68 11.85
CA PRO A 45 -2.70 2.68 10.63
C PRO A 45 -1.65 1.57 10.59
N TRP A 46 -0.94 1.30 11.68
CA TRP A 46 0.11 0.29 11.67
C TRP A 46 -0.42 -1.15 11.61
N VAL A 47 -1.58 -1.42 12.21
CA VAL A 47 -2.24 -2.73 12.09
C VAL A 47 -2.67 -2.97 10.65
N SER A 48 -3.33 -2.01 10.01
CA SER A 48 -3.73 -2.12 8.60
C SER A 48 -2.54 -2.17 7.66
N ASP A 49 -1.49 -1.38 7.90
CA ASP A 49 -0.22 -1.45 7.19
C ASP A 49 0.34 -2.87 7.23
N THR A 50 0.45 -3.44 8.43
CA THR A 50 0.99 -4.80 8.62
C THR A 50 0.18 -5.84 7.86
N ILE A 51 -1.16 -5.80 7.97
CA ILE A 51 -2.04 -6.74 7.28
C ILE A 51 -1.92 -6.60 5.77
N LEU A 52 -2.02 -5.38 5.24
CA LEU A 52 -1.94 -5.13 3.80
C LEU A 52 -0.55 -5.47 3.26
N GLY A 53 0.51 -5.13 3.99
CA GLY A 53 1.89 -5.50 3.66
C GLY A 53 2.07 -7.01 3.52
N LEU A 54 1.58 -7.79 4.50
CA LEU A 54 1.64 -9.26 4.46
C LEU A 54 0.82 -9.88 3.33
N LEU A 55 -0.20 -9.19 2.82
CA LEU A 55 -1.00 -9.65 1.69
C LEU A 55 -0.33 -9.39 0.32
N VAL A 56 0.68 -8.53 0.23
CA VAL A 56 1.38 -8.21 -1.05
C VAL A 56 1.80 -9.46 -1.83
N PRO A 57 2.45 -10.48 -1.25
CA PRO A 57 2.86 -11.68 -1.99
C PRO A 57 1.68 -12.42 -2.61
N VAL A 58 0.54 -12.48 -1.90
CA VAL A 58 -0.69 -13.09 -2.41
C VAL A 58 -1.23 -12.29 -3.58
N MET A 59 -1.26 -10.96 -3.47
CA MET A 59 -1.76 -10.10 -4.54
C MET A 59 -0.87 -10.15 -5.79
N ILE A 60 0.45 -10.24 -5.61
CA ILE A 60 1.40 -10.48 -6.72
C ILE A 60 1.13 -11.86 -7.35
N TYR A 61 0.93 -12.90 -6.55
CA TYR A 61 0.56 -14.22 -7.08
C TYR A 61 -0.72 -14.16 -7.92
N LEU A 62 -1.77 -13.50 -7.43
CA LEU A 62 -3.04 -13.31 -8.13
C LEU A 62 -2.85 -12.53 -9.44
N LEU A 63 -2.06 -11.45 -9.41
CA LEU A 63 -1.72 -10.65 -10.59
C LEU A 63 -1.07 -11.50 -11.68
N TRP A 64 -0.25 -12.49 -11.30
CA TRP A 64 0.49 -13.28 -12.27
C TRP A 64 -0.20 -14.54 -12.77
N ARG A 65 -0.89 -15.24 -11.87
CA ARG A 65 -1.30 -16.63 -12.06
C ARG A 65 -2.79 -16.81 -12.28
N GLN A 66 -3.61 -15.83 -11.94
CA GLN A 66 -5.06 -15.96 -11.94
C GLN A 66 -5.70 -14.99 -12.93
N THR A 67 -6.86 -15.36 -13.46
CA THR A 67 -7.69 -14.54 -14.34
C THR A 67 -9.13 -14.52 -13.84
N GLY A 68 -9.97 -13.68 -14.44
CA GLY A 68 -11.38 -13.54 -14.10
C GLY A 68 -11.72 -12.20 -13.45
N ALA A 69 -13.00 -11.81 -13.59
CA ALA A 69 -13.51 -10.54 -13.10
C ALA A 69 -13.37 -10.37 -11.57
N LYS A 70 -13.49 -11.47 -10.81
CA LYS A 70 -13.32 -11.44 -9.35
C LYS A 70 -11.88 -11.08 -8.97
N VAL A 71 -10.89 -11.73 -9.59
CA VAL A 71 -9.46 -11.46 -9.34
C VAL A 71 -9.10 -10.02 -9.69
N TRP A 72 -9.60 -9.56 -10.84
CA TRP A 72 -9.43 -8.17 -11.27
C TRP A 72 -10.01 -7.17 -10.26
N ALA A 73 -11.26 -7.38 -9.83
CA ALA A 73 -11.90 -6.55 -8.81
C ALA A 73 -11.18 -6.60 -7.46
N THR A 74 -10.70 -7.78 -7.04
CA THR A 74 -9.90 -7.93 -5.82
C THR A 74 -8.60 -7.12 -5.87
N LEU A 75 -7.88 -7.15 -7.00
CA LEU A 75 -6.65 -6.37 -7.16
C LEU A 75 -6.92 -4.86 -7.14
N ILE A 76 -8.01 -4.40 -7.75
CA ILE A 76 -8.45 -3.00 -7.67
C ILE A 76 -8.78 -2.63 -6.22
N ALA A 77 -9.63 -3.41 -5.56
CA ALA A 77 -10.06 -3.15 -4.20
C ALA A 77 -8.88 -3.15 -3.22
N TYR A 78 -7.96 -4.10 -3.34
CA TYR A 78 -6.76 -4.18 -2.51
C TYR A 78 -5.92 -2.90 -2.63
N ASN A 79 -5.62 -2.45 -3.85
CA ASN A 79 -4.81 -1.26 -4.05
C ASN A 79 -5.58 0.02 -3.67
N ALA A 80 -6.89 0.08 -3.90
CA ALA A 80 -7.71 1.20 -3.45
C ALA A 80 -7.74 1.31 -1.91
N LEU A 81 -7.88 0.18 -1.21
CA LEU A 81 -7.78 0.10 0.24
C LEU A 81 -6.38 0.48 0.73
N GLY A 82 -5.33 0.05 0.03
CA GLY A 82 -3.96 0.46 0.33
C GLY A 82 -3.75 1.97 0.23
N ALA A 83 -4.28 2.61 -0.81
CA ALA A 83 -4.23 4.06 -0.95
C ALA A 83 -5.01 4.79 0.15
N PHE A 84 -6.21 4.30 0.49
CA PHE A 84 -7.01 4.82 1.59
C PHE A 84 -6.26 4.70 2.93
N ASP A 85 -5.62 3.57 3.17
CA ASP A 85 -4.86 3.32 4.39
C ASP A 85 -3.64 4.26 4.53
N TYR A 86 -2.88 4.47 3.45
CA TYR A 86 -1.83 5.49 3.45
C TYR A 86 -2.38 6.91 3.65
N SER A 87 -3.58 7.24 3.13
CA SER A 87 -4.21 8.54 3.41
C SER A 87 -4.57 8.72 4.88
N HIS A 88 -4.98 7.63 5.54
CA HIS A 88 -5.21 7.61 6.98
C HIS A 88 -3.91 7.75 7.76
N GLY A 89 -2.82 7.13 7.31
CA GLY A 89 -1.47 7.36 7.83
C GLY A 89 -1.01 8.82 7.69
N LEU A 90 -1.28 9.48 6.56
CA LEU A 90 -0.97 10.90 6.37
C LEU A 90 -1.76 11.79 7.33
N ALA A 91 -3.06 11.51 7.50
CA ALA A 91 -3.89 12.23 8.46
C ALA A 91 -3.38 12.03 9.90
N THR A 92 -2.94 10.81 10.23
CA THR A 92 -2.35 10.50 11.53
C THR A 92 -1.03 11.24 11.74
N GLN A 93 -0.12 11.26 10.77
CA GLN A 93 1.12 12.05 10.82
C GLN A 93 0.87 13.55 10.94
N TRP A 94 -0.22 14.06 10.34
CA TRP A 94 -0.58 15.46 10.45
C TRP A 94 -1.04 15.85 11.86
N HIS A 95 -1.83 15.00 12.51
CA HIS A 95 -2.37 15.27 13.85
C HIS A 95 -1.46 14.81 15.00
N TYR A 96 -0.71 13.74 14.78
CA TYR A 96 0.13 13.04 15.76
C TYR A 96 1.46 12.67 15.11
N PRO A 97 2.31 13.65 14.76
CA PRO A 97 3.53 13.41 14.01
C PRO A 97 4.51 12.52 14.79
N GLN A 98 4.92 11.42 14.17
CA GLN A 98 6.09 10.68 14.63
C GLN A 98 7.35 11.49 14.34
N ALA A 99 8.31 11.42 15.28
CA ALA A 99 9.63 12.04 15.21
C ALA A 99 9.59 13.53 14.78
N THR A 100 9.41 14.41 15.75
CA THR A 100 9.22 15.86 15.54
C THR A 100 10.44 16.60 14.99
N GLU A 101 11.60 15.95 14.86
CA GLU A 101 12.80 16.53 14.25
C GLU A 101 12.70 16.49 12.72
N GLY A 102 12.80 17.67 12.08
CA GLY A 102 12.30 17.93 10.73
C GLY A 102 12.72 16.96 9.62
N ALA A 103 13.96 16.45 9.64
CA ALA A 103 14.44 15.52 8.62
C ALA A 103 13.73 14.15 8.69
N VAL A 104 13.34 13.69 9.88
CA VAL A 104 12.70 12.38 10.07
C VAL A 104 11.22 12.46 9.72
N SER A 105 10.52 13.52 10.14
CA SER A 105 9.11 13.73 9.79
C SER A 105 8.88 13.82 8.28
N ALA A 106 9.77 14.52 7.54
CA ALA A 106 9.69 14.62 6.09
C ALA A 106 9.84 13.26 5.39
N VAL A 107 10.72 12.39 5.90
CA VAL A 107 10.90 11.03 5.39
C VAL A 107 9.63 10.18 5.60
N ILE A 108 8.96 10.33 6.74
CA ILE A 108 7.71 9.63 7.04
C ILE A 108 6.60 10.07 6.07
N TYR A 109 6.39 11.38 5.89
CA TYR A 109 5.45 11.91 4.90
C TYR A 109 5.74 11.40 3.49
N LEU A 110 7.02 11.39 3.09
CA LEU A 110 7.42 10.90 1.78
C LEU A 110 7.15 9.40 1.62
N ALA A 111 7.46 8.59 2.63
CA ALA A 111 7.23 7.15 2.59
C ALA A 111 5.75 6.81 2.48
N ILE A 112 4.91 7.43 3.31
CA ILE A 112 3.45 7.26 3.28
C ILE A 112 2.87 7.77 1.95
N GLY A 113 3.28 8.97 1.53
CA GLY A 113 2.82 9.58 0.28
C GLY A 113 3.22 8.77 -0.97
N LEU A 114 4.44 8.24 -1.01
CA LEU A 114 4.89 7.36 -2.08
C LEU A 114 4.07 6.07 -2.10
N GLY A 115 3.86 5.45 -0.94
CA GLY A 115 3.02 4.26 -0.80
C GLY A 115 1.59 4.47 -1.34
N MET A 116 1.00 5.62 -1.03
CA MET A 116 -0.31 6.02 -1.55
C MET A 116 -0.30 6.12 -3.09
N VAL A 117 0.66 6.84 -3.65
CA VAL A 117 0.79 7.03 -5.11
C VAL A 117 0.99 5.71 -5.83
N LEU A 118 1.82 4.81 -5.29
CA LEU A 118 2.06 3.48 -5.86
C LEU A 118 0.77 2.66 -5.92
N ASN A 119 -0.01 2.64 -4.83
CA ASN A 119 -1.30 1.95 -4.79
C ASN A 119 -2.31 2.54 -5.79
N ILE A 120 -2.43 3.87 -5.86
CA ILE A 120 -3.28 4.54 -6.85
C ILE A 120 -2.85 4.17 -8.28
N ALA A 121 -1.54 4.22 -8.56
CA ALA A 121 -1.01 3.88 -9.87
C ALA A 121 -1.35 2.45 -10.27
N VAL A 122 -1.16 1.47 -9.38
CA VAL A 122 -1.53 0.07 -9.63
C VAL A 122 -3.03 -0.06 -9.87
N ALA A 123 -3.88 0.56 -9.03
CA ALA A 123 -5.32 0.52 -9.20
C ALA A 123 -5.76 1.08 -10.57
N LEU A 124 -5.19 2.20 -11.01
CA LEU A 124 -5.47 2.79 -12.32
C LEU A 124 -4.94 1.93 -13.47
N MET A 125 -3.77 1.30 -13.32
CA MET A 125 -3.21 0.40 -14.33
C MET A 125 -4.07 -0.85 -14.58
N MET A 126 -4.89 -1.27 -13.62
CA MET A 126 -5.84 -2.37 -13.81
C MET A 126 -6.90 -2.08 -14.88
N PHE A 127 -7.15 -0.80 -15.20
CA PHE A 127 -8.08 -0.37 -16.25
C PHE A 127 -7.43 -0.22 -17.63
N ARG A 128 -6.13 -0.50 -17.76
CA ARG A 128 -5.47 -0.48 -19.06
C ARG A 128 -6.04 -1.59 -19.93
N GLY A 129 -6.41 -1.27 -21.18
CA GLY A 129 -7.17 -2.21 -22.03
C GLY A 129 -6.48 -3.55 -22.30
N ASP A 130 -5.14 -3.59 -22.28
CA ASP A 130 -4.38 -4.85 -22.36
C ASP A 130 -4.46 -5.67 -21.06
N VAL A 131 -4.41 -5.03 -19.89
CA VAL A 131 -4.62 -5.67 -18.59
C VAL A 131 -6.06 -6.17 -18.43
N MET A 132 -7.05 -5.34 -18.76
CA MET A 132 -8.46 -5.76 -18.73
C MET A 132 -8.71 -6.97 -19.62
N ARG A 133 -8.17 -6.99 -20.84
CA ARG A 133 -8.25 -8.17 -21.73
C ARG A 133 -7.54 -9.40 -21.19
N HIS A 134 -6.62 -9.28 -20.24
CA HIS A 134 -6.04 -10.47 -19.62
C HIS A 134 -7.01 -11.09 -18.59
N PHE A 135 -7.69 -10.25 -17.82
CA PHE A 135 -8.55 -10.71 -16.73
C PHE A 135 -10.02 -10.95 -17.11
N LEU A 136 -10.57 -10.19 -18.07
CA LEU A 136 -11.99 -10.17 -18.42
C LEU A 136 -12.32 -10.92 -19.71
N LYS A 137 -11.43 -11.79 -20.16
CA LYS A 137 -11.67 -12.67 -21.30
C LYS A 137 -12.64 -13.79 -20.95
#